data_AF-A0A0Q9K9Q1-F1
#
_entry.id   AF-A0A0Q9K9Q1-F1
#
_cell.length_a   1.000
_cell.length_b   1.000
_cell.length_c   1.000
_cell.angle_alpha   90.00
_cell.angle_beta   90.00
_cell.angle_gamma   90.00
#
_symmetry.space_group_name_H-M   'P 1'
#
loop_
_entity.id
_entity.type
_entity.pdbx_description
1 polymer ?
#
loop_
_entity_poly.entity_id
_entity_poly.type
_entity_poly.pdbx_seq_one_letter_code
_entity_poly.pdbx_strand_id
1 'polypeptide(L)'
;MNETVITVCGRVVADPEHRSTKAGTQFTTFRVASTVRRRNREGVFVDGPTSFYNVAAYRSVGMNSHTSLRKGDPVVVYGRLTINTWQRVDESWGSSPEVEAITVGHDLTFGTTEYAKAGRGAADAAAQEASQHGYTMMTDRIESGDGQRWGAPVDASSGEDAEGGAGTAEEVAEVSVPV
;
A
#
# COMPACT_ATOMS: atom_id res chain seq x y z
N MET A 1 13.10 -4.55 -19.15
CA MET A 1 12.94 -3.42 -18.21
C MET A 1 12.67 -2.15 -19.01
N ASN A 2 11.54 -2.10 -19.73
CA ASN A 2 11.12 -0.92 -20.50
C ASN A 2 9.62 -0.76 -20.20
N GLU A 3 9.26 0.13 -19.28
CA GLU A 3 7.87 0.45 -18.96
C GLU A 3 7.57 1.85 -19.50
N THR A 4 6.46 1.98 -20.23
CA THR A 4 5.98 3.30 -20.68
C THR A 4 5.14 3.90 -19.57
N VAL A 5 5.60 4.98 -18.96
CA VAL A 5 4.82 5.75 -17.97
C VAL A 5 4.15 6.94 -18.64
N ILE A 6 2.92 7.25 -18.24
CA ILE A 6 2.17 8.41 -18.74
C ILE A 6 1.50 9.16 -17.60
N THR A 7 1.21 10.43 -17.86
CA THR A 7 0.30 11.24 -17.04
C THR A 7 -0.93 11.58 -17.87
N VAL A 8 -2.11 11.31 -17.33
CA VAL A 8 -3.41 11.60 -17.96
C VAL A 8 -4.16 12.59 -17.09
N CYS A 9 -4.45 13.76 -17.64
CA CYS A 9 -5.38 14.72 -17.03
C CYS A 9 -6.72 14.65 -17.76
N GLY A 10 -7.81 14.56 -17.01
CA GLY A 10 -9.14 14.42 -17.62
C GLY A 10 -10.25 14.32 -16.58
N ARG A 11 -11.41 13.81 -17.00
CA ARG A 11 -12.56 13.64 -16.12
C ARG A 11 -12.98 12.18 -16.04
N VAL A 12 -13.43 11.76 -14.87
CA VAL A 12 -13.96 10.41 -14.63
C VAL A 12 -15.29 10.25 -15.41
N VAL A 13 -15.40 9.21 -16.22
CA VAL A 13 -16.55 9.00 -17.13
C VAL A 13 -17.77 8.43 -16.40
N ALA A 14 -17.54 7.59 -15.40
CA ALA A 14 -18.54 6.92 -14.58
C ALA A 14 -17.95 6.63 -13.19
N ASP A 15 -18.80 6.40 -12.19
CA ASP A 15 -18.34 6.12 -10.83
C ASP A 15 -17.35 4.94 -10.81
N PRO A 16 -16.21 5.05 -10.09
CA PRO A 16 -15.25 3.97 -10.04
C PRO A 16 -15.83 2.71 -9.42
N GLU A 17 -15.59 1.57 -10.05
CA GLU A 17 -16.07 0.28 -9.58
C GLU A 17 -14.96 -0.47 -8.85
N HIS A 18 -15.24 -0.90 -7.62
CA HIS A 18 -14.34 -1.77 -6.88
C HIS A 18 -14.62 -3.24 -7.22
N ARG A 19 -13.58 -3.97 -7.59
CA ARG A 19 -13.66 -5.36 -8.07
C ARG A 19 -12.57 -6.22 -7.44
N SER A 20 -12.77 -7.53 -7.47
CA SER A 20 -11.79 -8.53 -7.05
C SER A 20 -11.52 -9.52 -8.18
N THR A 21 -10.26 -9.91 -8.36
CA THR A 21 -9.88 -10.96 -9.31
C THR A 21 -10.15 -12.34 -8.72
N LYS A 22 -10.17 -13.39 -9.56
CA LYS A 22 -10.25 -14.78 -9.09
C LYS A 22 -9.11 -15.17 -8.15
N ALA A 23 -7.96 -14.50 -8.26
CA ALA A 23 -6.79 -14.68 -7.40
C ALA A 23 -6.89 -13.87 -6.08
N GLY A 24 -8.03 -13.22 -5.80
CA GLY A 24 -8.25 -12.44 -4.58
C GLY A 24 -7.61 -11.05 -4.58
N THR A 25 -7.04 -10.60 -5.70
CA THR A 25 -6.48 -9.24 -5.79
C THR A 25 -7.60 -8.23 -5.97
N GLN A 26 -7.72 -7.30 -5.02
CA GLN A 26 -8.69 -6.20 -5.08
C GLN A 26 -8.12 -5.02 -5.87
N PHE A 27 -8.96 -4.42 -6.70
CA PHE A 27 -8.62 -3.27 -7.53
C PHE A 27 -9.87 -2.43 -7.80
N THR A 28 -9.65 -1.16 -8.11
CA THR A 28 -10.72 -0.25 -8.56
C THR A 28 -10.47 0.10 -10.01
N THR A 29 -11.50 0.03 -10.83
CA THR A 29 -11.43 0.43 -12.24
C THR A 29 -12.37 1.57 -12.55
N PHE A 30 -11.90 2.46 -13.41
CA PHE A 30 -12.69 3.59 -13.92
C PHE A 30 -12.11 4.02 -15.26
N ARG A 31 -12.85 4.89 -15.96
CA ARG A 31 -12.44 5.42 -17.27
C ARG A 31 -12.26 6.93 -17.18
N VAL A 32 -11.20 7.44 -17.80
CA VAL A 32 -10.90 8.87 -17.86
C VAL A 32 -11.04 9.37 -19.29
N ALA A 33 -11.82 10.44 -19.47
CA ALA A 33 -11.91 11.19 -20.71
C ALA A 33 -10.96 12.39 -20.65
N SER A 34 -9.98 12.42 -21.55
CA SER A 34 -9.03 13.52 -21.71
C SER A 34 -9.37 14.28 -23.00
N THR A 35 -9.92 15.48 -22.85
CA THR A 35 -10.27 16.34 -24.00
C THR A 35 -9.23 17.44 -24.12
N VAL A 36 -8.53 17.47 -25.26
CA VAL A 36 -7.54 18.51 -25.54
C VAL A 36 -8.27 19.80 -25.92
N ARG A 37 -8.07 20.90 -25.19
CA ARG A 37 -8.52 22.23 -25.64
C ARG A 37 -7.38 22.95 -26.36
N ARG A 38 -7.61 23.34 -27.61
CA ARG A 38 -6.63 24.05 -28.44
C ARG A 38 -7.12 25.46 -28.74
N ARG A 39 -6.21 26.43 -28.73
CA ARG A 39 -6.52 27.79 -29.18
C ARG A 39 -6.53 27.81 -30.71
N ASN A 40 -7.63 28.24 -31.31
CA ASN A 40 -7.74 28.41 -32.76
C ASN A 40 -6.99 29.69 -33.20
N ARG A 41 -6.91 29.91 -34.53
CA ARG A 41 -6.22 31.09 -35.10
C ARG A 41 -6.91 32.42 -34.75
N GLU A 42 -8.20 32.37 -34.40
CA GLU A 42 -9.01 33.52 -33.98
C GLU A 42 -8.86 33.83 -32.48
N GLY A 43 -8.07 33.03 -31.76
CA GLY A 43 -7.80 33.22 -30.33
C GLY A 43 -8.81 32.56 -29.38
N VAL A 44 -9.78 31.81 -29.89
CA VAL A 44 -10.82 31.09 -29.13
C VAL A 44 -10.35 29.67 -28.79
N PHE A 45 -10.61 29.21 -27.57
CA PHE A 45 -10.34 27.82 -27.18
C PHE A 45 -11.45 26.90 -27.67
N VAL A 46 -11.09 25.98 -28.56
CA VAL A 46 -11.98 24.95 -29.10
C VAL A 46 -11.58 23.58 -28.59
N ASP A 47 -12.58 22.74 -28.37
CA ASP A 47 -12.37 21.37 -27.93
C ASP A 47 -11.90 20.53 -29.14
N GLY A 48 -10.86 19.76 -28.91
CA GLY A 48 -10.30 18.79 -29.84
C GLY A 48 -10.88 17.38 -29.62
N PRO A 49 -10.28 16.35 -30.24
CA PRO A 49 -10.69 14.97 -30.01
C PRO A 49 -10.51 14.57 -28.54
N THR A 50 -11.43 13.77 -28.03
CA THR A 50 -11.35 13.19 -26.68
C THR A 50 -10.67 11.82 -26.76
N SER A 51 -9.58 11.66 -26.00
CA SER A 51 -8.95 10.37 -25.76
C SER A 51 -9.54 9.73 -24.50
N PHE A 52 -9.74 8.42 -24.53
CA PHE A 52 -10.29 7.68 -23.40
C PHE A 52 -9.30 6.64 -22.91
N TYR A 53 -9.05 6.63 -21.60
CA TYR A 53 -8.13 5.72 -20.94
C TYR A 53 -8.87 4.89 -19.91
N ASN A 54 -8.72 3.56 -19.99
CA ASN A 54 -9.15 2.68 -18.91
C ASN A 54 -8.09 2.71 -17.82
N VAL A 55 -8.49 2.85 -16.57
CA VAL A 55 -7.57 2.94 -15.43
C VAL A 55 -7.87 1.79 -14.48
N ALA A 56 -6.81 1.13 -14.03
CA ALA A 56 -6.83 0.13 -12.98
C ALA A 56 -5.94 0.61 -11.83
N ALA A 57 -6.53 0.79 -10.65
CA ALA A 57 -5.83 1.22 -9.45
C ALA A 57 -5.87 0.08 -8.42
N TYR A 58 -4.70 -0.29 -7.90
CA TYR A 58 -4.55 -1.42 -6.98
C TYR A 58 -4.33 -0.96 -5.55
N ARG A 59 -4.52 -1.90 -4.60
CA ARG A 59 -4.20 -1.72 -3.18
C ARG A 59 -4.86 -0.44 -2.61
N SER A 60 -4.12 0.36 -1.85
CA SER A 60 -4.59 1.61 -1.24
C SER A 60 -5.05 2.63 -2.28
N VAL A 61 -4.35 2.77 -3.40
CA VAL A 61 -4.75 3.70 -4.48
C VAL A 61 -6.12 3.30 -5.03
N GLY A 62 -6.36 2.00 -5.21
CA GLY A 62 -7.65 1.47 -5.63
C GLY A 62 -8.77 1.81 -4.64
N MET A 63 -8.61 1.42 -3.38
CA MET A 63 -9.61 1.67 -2.34
C MET A 63 -9.92 3.16 -2.18
N ASN A 64 -8.88 3.99 -2.07
CA ASN A 64 -9.03 5.43 -1.91
C ASN A 64 -9.68 6.05 -3.15
N SER A 65 -9.33 5.60 -4.36
CA SER A 65 -9.98 6.10 -5.59
C SER A 65 -11.47 5.78 -5.63
N HIS A 66 -11.88 4.59 -5.18
CA HIS A 66 -13.31 4.23 -5.10
C HIS A 66 -14.06 5.08 -4.07
N THR A 67 -13.45 5.34 -2.91
CA THR A 67 -14.06 6.17 -1.87
C THR A 67 -14.12 7.64 -2.29
N SER A 68 -13.05 8.16 -2.89
CA SER A 68 -12.85 9.60 -3.11
C SER A 68 -13.38 10.14 -4.43
N LEU A 69 -13.46 9.33 -5.50
CA LEU A 69 -13.81 9.81 -6.83
C LEU A 69 -15.24 9.46 -7.22
N ARG A 70 -15.88 10.35 -7.98
CA ARG A 70 -17.20 10.20 -8.58
C ARG A 70 -17.16 10.55 -10.06
N LYS A 71 -18.22 10.17 -10.78
CA LYS A 71 -18.43 10.57 -12.17
C LYS A 71 -18.32 12.09 -12.33
N GLY A 72 -17.53 12.52 -13.29
CA GLY A 72 -17.35 13.93 -13.66
C GLY A 72 -16.19 14.62 -12.94
N ASP A 73 -15.61 13.99 -11.92
CA ASP A 73 -14.50 14.56 -11.16
C ASP A 73 -13.28 14.80 -12.05
N PRO A 74 -12.64 15.97 -11.94
CA PRO A 74 -11.39 16.26 -12.64
C PRO A 74 -10.25 15.54 -11.92
N VAL A 75 -9.44 14.78 -12.65
CA VAL A 75 -8.39 13.92 -12.10
C VAL A 75 -7.10 14.04 -12.88
N VAL A 76 -5.99 13.83 -12.16
CA VAL A 76 -4.67 13.54 -12.72
C VAL A 76 -4.28 12.12 -12.34
N VAL A 77 -3.98 11.30 -13.33
CA VAL A 77 -3.54 9.91 -13.17
C VAL A 77 -2.11 9.78 -13.67
N TYR A 78 -1.22 9.27 -12.84
CA TYR A 78 0.13 8.88 -13.26
C TYR A 78 0.29 7.37 -13.10
N GLY A 79 0.78 6.70 -14.14
CA GLY A 79 0.81 5.25 -14.17
C GLY A 79 1.52 4.66 -15.38
N ARG A 80 1.49 3.33 -15.46
CA ARG A 80 2.08 2.54 -16.54
C ARG A 80 1.03 2.32 -17.62
N LEU A 81 1.38 2.64 -18.87
CA LEU A 81 0.52 2.45 -20.03
C LEU A 81 0.78 1.10 -20.69
N THR A 82 -0.29 0.35 -20.91
CA THR A 82 -0.32 -0.83 -21.77
C THR A 82 -1.37 -0.61 -22.86
N ILE A 83 -1.07 -0.97 -24.10
CA ILE A 83 -2.04 -0.99 -25.18
C ILE A 83 -2.49 -2.45 -25.38
N ASN A 84 -3.70 -2.76 -24.95
CA ASN A 84 -4.28 -4.09 -25.13
C ASN A 84 -4.96 -4.18 -26.48
N THR A 85 -4.54 -5.14 -27.30
CA THR A 85 -5.20 -5.46 -28.57
C THR A 85 -6.12 -6.66 -28.39
N TRP A 86 -7.30 -6.60 -28.97
CA TRP A 86 -8.28 -7.68 -28.90
C TRP A 86 -8.96 -7.86 -30.26
N GLN A 87 -9.36 -9.08 -30.57
CA GLN A 87 -10.11 -9.37 -31.78
C GLN A 87 -11.60 -9.24 -31.51
N ARG A 88 -12.28 -8.50 -32.38
CA ARG A 88 -13.72 -8.28 -32.34
C ARG A 88 -14.47 -9.47 -32.92
N VAL A 89 -15.79 -9.51 -32.69
CA VAL A 89 -16.68 -10.54 -33.24
C VAL A 89 -16.71 -10.53 -34.77
N ASP A 90 -16.48 -9.36 -35.38
CA ASP A 90 -16.40 -9.18 -36.84
C ASP A 90 -14.99 -9.44 -37.41
N GLU A 91 -14.13 -10.15 -36.65
CA GLU A 91 -12.74 -10.47 -36.98
C GLU A 91 -11.77 -9.28 -37.09
N SER A 92 -12.25 -8.04 -36.89
CA SER A 92 -11.38 -6.86 -36.86
C SER A 92 -10.57 -6.76 -35.57
N TRP A 93 -9.47 -6.00 -35.59
CA TRP A 93 -8.65 -5.74 -34.40
C TRP A 93 -9.05 -4.42 -33.73
N GLY A 94 -9.31 -4.46 -32.44
CA GLY A 94 -9.43 -3.29 -31.57
C GLY A 94 -8.18 -3.11 -30.72
N SER A 95 -7.92 -1.87 -30.31
CA SER A 95 -6.95 -1.55 -29.27
C SER A 95 -7.59 -0.71 -28.18
N SER A 96 -7.13 -0.87 -26.94
CA SER A 96 -7.56 -0.07 -25.81
C SER A 96 -6.38 0.31 -24.94
N PRO A 97 -6.18 1.62 -24.65
CA PRO A 97 -5.17 2.05 -23.71
C PRO A 97 -5.64 1.79 -22.28
N GLU A 98 -4.84 1.03 -21.55
CA GLU A 98 -5.02 0.73 -20.14
C GLU A 98 -3.87 1.32 -19.32
N VAL A 99 -4.21 1.94 -18.21
CA VAL A 99 -3.28 2.59 -17.30
C VAL A 99 -3.34 1.90 -15.95
N GLU A 100 -2.26 1.22 -15.58
CA GLU A 100 -2.06 0.80 -14.20
C GLU A 100 -1.62 2.03 -13.38
N ALA A 101 -2.53 2.54 -12.55
CA ALA A 101 -2.28 3.76 -11.79
C ALA A 101 -1.27 3.51 -10.66
N ILE A 102 -0.19 4.29 -10.69
CA ILE A 102 0.77 4.40 -9.58
C ILE A 102 0.26 5.43 -8.56
N THR A 103 -0.29 6.56 -9.05
CA THR A 103 -0.95 7.57 -8.21
C THR A 103 -2.11 8.22 -8.95
N VAL A 104 -3.10 8.66 -8.17
CA VAL A 104 -4.30 9.35 -8.65
C VAL A 104 -4.60 10.49 -7.68
N GLY A 105 -4.95 11.66 -8.22
CA GLY A 105 -5.39 12.81 -7.43
C GLY A 105 -6.46 13.62 -8.14
N HIS A 106 -7.21 14.40 -7.37
CA HIS A 106 -8.10 15.41 -7.93
C HIS A 106 -7.29 16.53 -8.59
N ASP A 107 -7.74 16.95 -9.77
CA ASP A 107 -7.25 18.17 -10.41
C ASP A 107 -7.98 19.38 -9.82
N LEU A 108 -7.23 20.23 -9.13
CA LEU A 108 -7.75 21.37 -8.39
C LEU A 108 -7.93 22.64 -9.24
N THR A 109 -7.71 22.56 -10.56
CA THR A 109 -7.80 23.71 -11.47
C THR A 109 -9.15 24.45 -11.36
N PHE A 110 -10.24 23.73 -11.08
CA PHE A 110 -11.60 24.27 -11.01
C PHE A 110 -12.38 23.84 -9.77
N GLY A 111 -11.71 23.37 -8.72
CA GLY A 111 -12.39 22.83 -7.54
C GLY A 111 -11.44 22.58 -6.38
N THR A 112 -12.04 22.29 -5.22
CA THR A 112 -11.33 21.98 -3.98
C THR A 112 -11.65 20.56 -3.53
N THR A 113 -10.71 19.92 -2.85
CA THR A 113 -10.90 18.61 -2.21
C THR A 113 -10.38 18.69 -0.77
N GLU A 114 -10.91 17.84 0.11
CA GLU A 114 -10.43 17.73 1.48
C GLU A 114 -9.66 16.42 1.66
N TYR A 115 -8.46 16.50 2.21
CA TYR A 115 -7.65 15.32 2.50
C TYR A 115 -8.06 14.73 3.84
N ALA A 116 -8.49 13.47 3.81
CA ALA A 116 -8.62 12.64 4.99
C ALA A 116 -7.58 11.51 4.94
N LYS A 117 -6.91 11.27 6.06
CA LYS A 117 -6.03 10.11 6.19
C LYS A 117 -6.90 8.86 6.14
N ALA A 118 -6.61 7.96 5.20
CA ALA A 118 -7.29 6.67 5.14
C ALA A 118 -7.06 5.93 6.47
N GLY A 119 -8.16 5.57 7.14
CA GLY A 119 -8.09 4.71 8.31
C GLY A 119 -7.53 3.35 7.90
N ARG A 120 -6.50 2.87 8.59
CA ARG A 120 -6.14 1.45 8.51
C ARG A 120 -7.21 0.70 9.30
N GLY A 121 -8.31 0.33 8.64
CA GLY A 121 -9.43 -0.35 9.30
C GLY A 121 -8.98 -1.57 10.12
N ALA A 122 -9.78 -1.93 11.13
CA ALA A 122 -9.72 -3.10 12.04
C ALA A 122 -8.39 -3.42 12.74
N ALA A 123 -7.25 -3.39 12.06
CA ALA A 123 -5.93 -3.63 12.63
C ALA A 123 -5.46 -2.49 13.54
N ASP A 124 -5.65 -1.22 13.15
CA ASP A 124 -5.34 -0.09 14.04
C ASP A 124 -6.36 -0.01 15.20
N ALA A 125 -7.62 -0.42 14.98
CA ALA A 125 -8.65 -0.48 16.02
C ALA A 125 -8.35 -1.57 17.07
N ALA A 126 -8.01 -2.79 16.63
CA ALA A 126 -7.60 -3.87 17.52
C ALA A 126 -6.26 -3.58 18.22
N ALA A 127 -5.33 -2.88 17.55
CA ALA A 127 -4.09 -2.43 18.18
C ALA A 127 -4.33 -1.30 19.20
N GLN A 128 -5.29 -0.40 18.95
CA GLN A 128 -5.73 0.61 19.92
C GLN A 128 -6.45 -0.02 21.11
N GLU A 129 -7.34 -0.98 20.89
CA GLU A 129 -7.99 -1.73 21.98
C GLU A 129 -6.98 -2.54 22.80
N ALA A 130 -6.04 -3.23 22.14
CA ALA A 130 -4.99 -3.99 22.84
C ALA A 130 -4.02 -3.09 23.63
N SER A 131 -3.66 -1.93 23.08
CA SER A 131 -2.79 -0.97 23.79
C SER A 131 -3.52 -0.28 24.95
N GLN A 132 -4.81 0.01 24.81
CA GLN A 132 -5.64 0.58 25.86
C GLN A 132 -5.88 -0.43 26.99
N HIS A 133 -6.10 -1.70 26.66
CA HIS A 133 -6.21 -2.78 27.64
C HIS A 133 -4.88 -3.04 28.37
N GLY A 134 -3.76 -2.99 27.66
CA GLY A 134 -2.42 -3.08 28.25
C GLY A 134 -2.10 -1.94 29.22
N TYR A 135 -2.54 -0.71 28.89
CA TYR A 135 -2.38 0.45 29.78
C TYR A 135 -3.23 0.31 31.05
N THR A 136 -4.50 -0.12 30.93
CA THR A 136 -5.38 -0.35 32.08
C THR A 136 -4.86 -1.43 33.02
N MET A 137 -4.34 -2.53 32.49
CA MET A 137 -3.73 -3.59 33.30
C MET A 137 -2.45 -3.12 34.02
N MET A 138 -1.66 -2.25 33.36
CA MET A 138 -0.46 -1.67 33.96
C MET A 138 -0.81 -0.69 35.09
N THR A 139 -1.83 0.15 34.91
CA THR A 139 -2.29 1.06 35.95
C THR A 139 -2.92 0.32 37.13
N ASP A 140 -3.75 -0.69 36.86
CA ASP A 140 -4.38 -1.51 37.91
C ASP A 140 -3.33 -2.29 38.72
N ARG A 141 -2.26 -2.77 38.06
CA ARG A 141 -1.11 -3.40 38.75
C ARG A 141 -0.30 -2.43 39.61
N ILE A 142 -0.18 -1.17 39.18
CA ILE A 142 0.52 -0.12 39.96
C ILE A 142 -0.33 0.29 41.18
N GLU A 143 -1.65 0.40 41.01
CA GLU A 143 -2.58 0.80 42.07
C GLU A 143 -2.83 -0.32 43.09
N SER A 144 -2.82 -1.58 42.66
CA SER A 144 -2.97 -2.77 43.53
C SER A 144 -1.72 -3.10 44.37
N GLY A 145 -0.58 -2.45 44.12
CA GLY A 145 0.59 -2.53 44.99
C GLY A 145 1.45 -3.80 44.84
N ASP A 146 1.23 -4.61 43.81
CA ASP A 146 2.06 -5.79 43.50
C ASP A 146 3.36 -5.38 42.78
N GLY A 147 4.19 -4.62 43.50
CA GLY A 147 5.52 -4.21 43.08
C GLY A 147 6.48 -5.41 43.03
N GLN A 148 6.62 -6.04 41.86
CA GLN A 148 7.74 -6.94 41.61
C GLN A 148 9.04 -6.13 41.67
N ARG A 149 9.72 -6.23 42.81
CA ARG A 149 11.09 -5.76 43.04
C ARG A 149 11.98 -6.32 41.92
N TRP A 150 12.41 -5.46 41.00
CA TRP A 150 13.41 -5.80 39.99
C TRP A 150 14.64 -6.35 40.73
N GLY A 151 15.00 -7.61 40.45
CA GLY A 151 16.08 -8.31 41.13
C GLY A 151 17.40 -7.57 40.97
N ALA A 152 18.00 -7.19 42.10
CA ALA A 152 19.39 -6.74 42.16
C ALA A 152 20.34 -7.90 41.81
N PRO A 153 21.51 -7.64 41.20
CA PRO A 153 22.48 -8.68 40.90
C PRO A 153 22.99 -9.30 42.21
N VAL A 154 23.08 -10.63 42.23
CA VAL A 154 23.71 -11.40 43.32
C VAL A 154 25.22 -11.19 43.20
N ASP A 155 25.81 -10.61 44.25
CA ASP A 155 27.26 -10.47 44.40
C ASP A 155 27.91 -11.83 44.59
N ALA A 156 28.92 -12.11 43.78
CA ALA A 156 29.82 -13.26 43.90
C ALA A 156 31.12 -12.84 44.61
N SER A 157 31.26 -13.23 45.88
CA SER A 157 32.53 -13.42 46.62
C SER A 157 32.15 -14.06 47.97
N SER A 158 32.84 -15.01 48.59
CA SER A 158 34.26 -15.41 48.62
C SER A 158 34.43 -16.67 49.49
N GLY A 159 35.34 -17.58 49.10
CA GLY A 159 36.14 -18.54 49.93
C GLY A 159 35.40 -19.65 50.71
N GLU A 160 35.91 -20.85 50.97
CA GLU A 160 37.22 -21.50 50.79
C GLU A 160 37.03 -23.05 51.00
N ASP A 161 37.85 -23.83 50.29
CA ASP A 161 38.47 -25.14 50.58
C ASP A 161 37.68 -26.42 50.97
N ALA A 162 37.85 -27.47 50.14
CA ALA A 162 38.30 -28.81 50.58
C ALA A 162 38.72 -29.70 49.39
N GLU A 163 39.82 -30.42 49.61
CA GLU A 163 40.65 -31.21 48.70
C GLU A 163 40.01 -32.47 48.08
N GLY A 164 40.59 -32.93 46.95
CA GLY A 164 40.90 -34.35 46.78
C GLY A 164 40.56 -35.00 45.43
N GLY A 165 41.59 -35.53 44.76
CA GLY A 165 41.43 -36.74 43.93
C GLY A 165 41.86 -36.65 42.47
N ALA A 166 42.99 -37.29 42.16
CA ALA A 166 43.65 -37.39 40.86
C ALA A 166 42.95 -38.31 39.84
N GLY A 167 43.24 -38.13 38.54
CA GLY A 167 42.90 -39.11 37.49
C GLY A 167 43.15 -38.66 36.04
N THR A 168 44.41 -38.75 35.60
CA THR A 168 44.92 -39.19 34.27
C THR A 168 44.15 -38.95 32.95
N ALA A 169 44.81 -38.19 32.05
CA ALA A 169 45.26 -38.47 30.67
C ALA A 169 44.30 -38.86 29.50
N GLU A 170 44.60 -38.22 28.35
CA GLU A 170 44.35 -38.57 26.91
C GLU A 170 42.86 -38.62 26.45
N GLU A 171 42.45 -38.23 25.24
CA GLU A 171 43.04 -38.36 23.90
C GLU A 171 42.36 -37.36 22.91
N VAL A 172 43.04 -37.16 21.79
CA VAL A 172 42.84 -36.25 20.65
C VAL A 172 41.80 -36.72 19.58
N ALA A 173 41.52 -35.79 18.66
CA ALA A 173 41.07 -35.93 17.26
C ALA A 173 39.55 -35.79 17.00
N GLU A 174 39.07 -34.73 16.33
CA GLU A 174 39.23 -34.25 14.93
C GLU A 174 38.30 -34.95 13.92
N VAL A 175 37.83 -34.16 12.95
CA VAL A 175 37.36 -34.53 11.60
C VAL A 175 35.86 -34.83 11.38
N SER A 176 35.15 -33.85 10.79
CA SER A 176 34.76 -33.87 9.36
C SER A 176 33.38 -33.25 9.08
N VAL A 177 33.36 -32.32 8.13
CA VAL A 177 32.18 -31.87 7.39
C VAL A 177 32.21 -32.56 6.02
N PRO A 178 31.05 -32.89 5.42
CA PRO A 178 30.98 -32.86 3.97
C PRO A 178 29.81 -32.04 3.42
N VAL A 179 30.21 -31.17 2.47
CA VAL A 179 29.59 -30.72 1.20
C VAL A 179 28.07 -30.62 1.09
#